data_AF-A0A194VB48-F1
#
_entry.id   AF-A0A194VB48-F1
#
_cell.length_a   1.000
_cell.length_b   1.000
_cell.length_c   1.000
_cell.angle_alpha   90.00
_cell.angle_beta   90.00
_cell.angle_gamma   90.00
#
_symmetry.space_group_name_H-M   'P 1'
#
loop_
_entity.id
_entity.type
_entity.pdbx_description
1 polymer ?
#
loop_
_entity_poly.entity_id
_entity_poly.type
_entity_poly.pdbx_seq_one_letter_code
_entity_poly.pdbx_strand_id
1 'polypeptide(L)'
;MAIGFLQVLSGLFGWIYTLCWSLSFYPQPILNFRRKSTSGTTVDFPLINCLGFLAYLVSNLAFYYSPVIRDQYAARHDGHTPAVAFNDIAFAAHALLLSVITTSQYLVPSVWAFTPSQGNKPSAFITGTATGAAMGVAAVDGWCWLDAVYAVGYVKLWITLIKYTPQVVANFRNKSTVGWSIWQILLDFAGGVLSIAQLVLDSALQGDWSGITGNPVKFALGNVSMVYDLVFFTQHYVLYRGAEGKSGEREALLENGEEHGRLD
;
A
#
# COMPACT_ATOMS: atom_id res chain seq x y z
N MET A 1 -8.29 13.75 -36.03
CA MET A 1 -9.31 13.02 -35.22
C MET A 1 -8.69 11.95 -34.33
N ALA A 2 -7.88 11.01 -34.85
CA ALA A 2 -7.29 9.93 -34.03
C ALA A 2 -6.42 10.43 -32.86
N ILE A 3 -5.57 11.45 -33.07
CA ILE A 3 -4.69 12.01 -32.02
C ILE A 3 -5.51 12.58 -30.85
N GLY A 4 -6.61 13.29 -31.12
CA GLY A 4 -7.47 13.84 -30.07
C GLY A 4 -8.21 12.76 -29.28
N PHE A 5 -8.64 11.67 -29.93
CA PHE A 5 -9.26 10.54 -29.24
C PHE A 5 -8.29 9.85 -28.28
N LEU A 6 -7.05 9.61 -28.73
CA LEU A 6 -6.02 8.98 -27.90
C LEU A 6 -5.62 9.85 -26.69
N GLN A 7 -5.59 11.18 -26.84
CA GLN A 7 -5.37 12.09 -25.71
C GLN A 7 -6.50 12.03 -24.67
N VAL A 8 -7.76 11.99 -25.13
CA VAL A 8 -8.91 11.80 -24.22
C VAL A 8 -8.84 10.45 -23.53
N LEU A 9 -8.48 9.39 -24.25
CA LEU A 9 -8.34 8.05 -23.69
C LEU A 9 -7.22 7.97 -22.63
N SER A 10 -6.08 8.62 -22.89
CA SER A 10 -5.00 8.76 -21.91
C SER A 10 -5.48 9.45 -20.63
N GLY A 11 -6.15 10.60 -20.78
CA GLY A 11 -6.72 11.32 -19.63
C GLY A 11 -7.75 10.48 -18.85
N LEU A 12 -8.59 9.71 -19.54
CA LEU A 12 -9.54 8.79 -18.91
C LEU A 12 -8.84 7.68 -18.10
N PHE A 13 -7.81 7.04 -18.68
CA PHE A 13 -7.01 6.04 -17.95
C PHE A 13 -6.38 6.65 -16.69
N GLY A 14 -5.87 7.88 -16.79
CA GLY A 14 -5.33 8.67 -15.69
C GLY A 14 -6.27 8.82 -14.50
N TRP A 15 -7.49 9.28 -14.79
CA TRP A 15 -8.51 9.45 -13.74
C TRP A 15 -8.96 8.12 -13.16
N ILE A 16 -9.18 7.10 -14.00
CA ILE A 16 -9.67 5.80 -13.52
C ILE A 16 -8.62 5.13 -12.62
N TYR A 17 -7.34 5.07 -13.02
CA TYR A 17 -6.34 4.43 -12.15
C TYR A 17 -6.17 5.19 -10.82
N THR A 18 -6.27 6.53 -10.86
CA THR A 18 -6.14 7.37 -9.65
C THR A 18 -7.29 7.05 -8.67
N LEU A 19 -8.51 6.88 -9.21
CA LEU A 19 -9.66 6.45 -8.43
C LEU A 19 -9.50 5.01 -7.92
N CYS A 20 -9.04 4.08 -8.75
CA CYS A 20 -8.79 2.70 -8.33
C CYS A 20 -7.82 2.62 -7.15
N TRP A 21 -6.67 3.29 -7.23
CA TRP A 21 -5.70 3.33 -6.14
C TRP A 21 -6.21 4.05 -4.90
N SER A 22 -7.00 5.11 -5.04
CA SER A 22 -7.60 5.79 -3.89
C SER A 22 -8.66 4.92 -3.21
N LEU A 23 -9.49 4.23 -3.99
CA LEU A 23 -10.53 3.36 -3.47
C LEU A 23 -9.98 2.06 -2.88
N SER A 24 -8.77 1.61 -3.26
CA SER A 24 -8.17 0.38 -2.73
C SER A 24 -7.89 0.42 -1.22
N PHE A 25 -7.85 1.59 -0.60
CA PHE A 25 -7.67 1.74 0.85
C PHE A 25 -8.90 1.39 1.70
N TYR A 26 -10.09 1.30 1.09
CA TYR A 26 -11.36 1.12 1.80
C TYR A 26 -11.79 -0.33 2.04
N PRO A 27 -11.58 -1.29 1.11
CA PRO A 27 -12.13 -2.62 1.25
C PRO A 27 -11.71 -3.35 2.52
N GLN A 28 -10.44 -3.26 2.95
CA GLN A 28 -9.96 -3.95 4.14
C GLN A 28 -10.55 -3.41 5.45
N PRO A 29 -10.49 -2.09 5.76
CA PRO A 29 -11.10 -1.59 6.99
C PRO A 29 -12.61 -1.79 7.06
N ILE A 30 -13.30 -1.74 5.91
CA ILE A 30 -14.73 -2.06 5.83
C ILE A 30 -14.97 -3.55 6.09
N LEU A 31 -14.17 -4.44 5.53
CA LEU A 31 -14.27 -5.89 5.77
C LEU A 31 -14.06 -6.21 7.25
N ASN A 32 -13.03 -5.64 7.88
CA ASN A 32 -12.77 -5.79 9.30
C ASN A 32 -13.97 -5.31 10.13
N PHE A 33 -14.56 -4.16 9.78
CA PHE A 33 -15.73 -3.62 10.46
C PHE A 33 -16.99 -4.46 10.31
N ARG A 34 -17.20 -5.06 9.13
CA ARG A 34 -18.32 -5.99 8.89
C ARG A 34 -18.16 -7.30 9.65
N ARG A 35 -16.93 -7.83 9.73
CA ARG A 35 -16.60 -9.08 10.43
C ARG A 35 -16.41 -8.91 11.94
N LYS A 36 -16.30 -7.66 12.42
CA LYS A 36 -15.94 -7.34 13.81
C LYS A 36 -14.67 -8.05 14.29
N SER A 37 -13.74 -8.30 13.37
CA SER A 37 -12.51 -9.06 13.63
C SER A 37 -11.47 -8.79 12.57
N THR A 38 -10.20 -8.77 12.97
CA THR A 38 -9.02 -8.72 12.10
C THR A 38 -8.47 -10.12 11.78
N SER A 39 -9.14 -11.18 12.25
CA SER A 39 -8.69 -12.57 12.06
C SER A 39 -8.47 -12.92 10.59
N GLY A 40 -7.34 -13.59 10.32
CA GLY A 40 -6.89 -13.96 8.99
C GLY A 40 -5.93 -12.97 8.33
N THR A 41 -5.68 -11.82 8.96
CA THR A 41 -4.73 -10.81 8.46
C THR A 41 -3.73 -10.40 9.54
N THR A 42 -2.68 -9.71 9.11
CA THR A 42 -1.62 -9.21 9.99
C THR A 42 -1.65 -7.68 10.05
N VAL A 43 -1.33 -7.11 11.22
CA VAL A 43 -1.20 -5.66 11.42
C VAL A 43 -0.04 -5.06 10.62
N ASP A 44 0.89 -5.91 10.18
CA ASP A 44 2.11 -5.55 9.47
C ASP A 44 1.87 -4.65 8.26
N PHE A 45 0.92 -5.01 7.39
CA PHE A 45 0.60 -4.24 6.19
C PHE A 45 0.08 -2.83 6.50
N PRO A 46 -0.97 -2.62 7.30
CA PRO A 46 -1.44 -1.27 7.59
C PRO A 46 -0.44 -0.47 8.43
N LEU A 47 0.29 -1.12 9.35
CA LEU A 47 1.27 -0.45 10.21
C LEU A 47 2.45 0.12 9.42
N ILE A 48 3.07 -0.67 8.54
CA ILE A 48 4.19 -0.18 7.75
C ILE A 48 3.73 0.89 6.75
N ASN A 49 2.49 0.79 6.25
CA ASN A 49 1.92 1.85 5.40
C ASN A 49 1.76 3.18 6.14
N CYS A 50 1.43 3.20 7.45
CA CYS A 50 1.45 4.43 8.24
C CYS A 50 2.82 5.12 8.17
N LEU A 51 3.90 4.38 8.39
CA LEU A 51 5.27 4.93 8.29
C LEU A 51 5.56 5.44 6.88
N GLY A 52 5.23 4.65 5.86
CA GLY A 52 5.48 5.02 4.47
C GLY A 52 4.72 6.27 4.04
N PHE A 53 3.41 6.35 4.32
CA PHE A 53 2.60 7.50 3.95
C PHE A 53 2.90 8.73 4.81
N LEU A 54 3.31 8.57 6.07
CA LEU A 54 3.83 9.68 6.87
C LEU A 54 5.11 10.24 6.25
N ALA A 55 6.07 9.38 5.91
CA ALA A 55 7.30 9.79 5.26
C ALA A 55 7.03 10.49 3.91
N TYR A 56 6.11 9.94 3.11
CA TYR A 56 5.70 10.53 1.85
C TYR A 56 5.06 11.91 2.05
N LEU A 57 4.12 12.04 3.00
CA LEU A 57 3.47 13.31 3.34
C LEU A 57 4.49 14.37 3.80
N VAL A 58 5.40 14.02 4.71
CA VAL A 58 6.45 14.91 5.19
C VAL A 58 7.35 15.37 4.05
N SER A 59 7.79 14.45 3.19
CA SER A 59 8.65 14.79 2.05
C SER A 59 7.96 15.72 1.06
N ASN A 60 6.68 15.45 0.73
CA ASN A 60 5.91 16.30 -0.19
C ASN A 60 5.64 17.69 0.41
N LEU A 61 5.30 17.77 1.70
CA LEU A 61 5.14 19.07 2.38
C LEU A 61 6.44 19.87 2.36
N ALA A 62 7.59 19.22 2.57
CA ALA A 62 8.89 19.88 2.54
C ALA A 62 9.23 20.40 1.13
N PHE A 63 9.06 19.57 0.09
CA PHE A 63 9.27 20.00 -1.31
C PHE A 63 8.31 21.09 -1.76
N TYR A 64 7.07 21.08 -1.26
CA TYR A 64 6.04 22.02 -1.67
C TYR A 64 6.16 23.38 -0.96
N TYR A 65 6.33 23.38 0.38
CA TYR A 65 6.24 24.60 1.18
C TYR A 65 7.58 25.17 1.66
N SER A 66 8.64 24.36 1.83
CA SER A 66 9.88 24.85 2.45
C SER A 66 10.72 25.65 1.46
N PRO A 67 10.98 26.96 1.69
CA PRO A 67 11.87 27.74 0.82
C PRO A 67 13.28 27.16 0.76
N VAL A 68 13.81 26.73 1.92
CA VAL A 68 15.16 26.16 2.04
C VAL A 68 15.33 24.91 1.16
N ILE A 69 14.36 24.00 1.18
CA ILE A 69 14.42 22.77 0.37
C ILE A 69 14.33 23.10 -1.11
N ARG A 70 13.47 24.06 -1.48
CA ARG A 70 13.27 24.46 -2.87
C ARG A 70 14.48 25.18 -3.44
N ASP A 71 15.14 26.03 -2.65
CA ASP A 71 16.37 26.71 -3.05
C ASP A 71 17.52 25.71 -3.21
N GLN A 72 17.67 24.76 -2.26
CA GLN A 72 18.65 23.68 -2.37
C GLN A 72 18.38 22.78 -3.57
N TYR A 73 17.10 22.48 -3.85
CA TYR A 73 16.72 21.68 -5.01
C TYR A 73 17.06 22.39 -6.31
N ALA A 74 16.71 23.67 -6.42
CA ALA A 74 17.00 24.51 -7.58
C ALA A 74 18.51 24.62 -7.83
N ALA A 75 19.31 24.79 -6.78
CA ALA A 75 20.77 24.83 -6.89
C ALA A 75 21.37 23.51 -7.44
N ARG A 76 20.69 22.37 -7.23
CA ARG A 76 21.14 21.04 -7.69
C ARG A 76 20.55 20.62 -9.04
N HIS A 77 19.50 21.28 -9.50
CA HIS A 77 18.77 20.94 -10.74
C HIS A 77 18.60 22.18 -11.64
N ASP A 78 19.67 22.93 -11.87
CA ASP A 78 19.72 24.03 -12.85
C ASP A 78 18.59 25.07 -12.72
N GLY A 79 18.19 25.39 -11.49
CA GLY A 79 17.14 26.37 -11.20
C GLY A 79 15.71 25.82 -11.26
N HIS A 80 15.52 24.54 -11.53
CA HIS A 80 14.20 23.92 -11.58
C HIS A 80 13.56 23.79 -10.19
N THR A 81 12.22 23.77 -10.16
CA THR A 81 11.45 23.55 -8.94
C THR A 81 11.09 22.07 -8.76
N PRO A 82 10.93 21.59 -7.51
CA PRO A 82 10.44 20.25 -7.27
C PRO A 82 9.07 20.03 -7.93
N ALA A 83 8.92 18.94 -8.68
CA ALA A 83 7.68 18.54 -9.33
C ALA A 83 6.69 17.86 -8.36
N VAL A 84 6.37 18.54 -7.26
CA VAL A 84 5.36 18.10 -6.28
C VAL A 84 4.14 19.00 -6.39
N ALA A 85 2.96 18.40 -6.51
CA ALA A 85 1.70 19.09 -6.60
C ALA A 85 0.85 18.89 -5.33
N PHE A 86 -0.14 19.77 -5.11
CA PHE A 86 -0.96 19.73 -3.90
C PHE A 86 -1.77 18.42 -3.78
N ASN A 87 -2.17 17.82 -4.91
CA ASN A 87 -2.83 16.52 -4.93
C ASN A 87 -1.96 15.39 -4.35
N ASP A 88 -0.63 15.47 -4.46
CA ASP A 88 0.28 14.47 -3.87
C ASP A 88 0.24 14.52 -2.34
N ILE A 89 0.12 15.74 -1.78
CA ILE A 89 -0.06 15.98 -0.34
C ILE A 89 -1.42 15.45 0.10
N ALA A 90 -2.49 15.80 -0.62
CA ALA A 90 -3.85 15.36 -0.30
C ALA A 90 -3.97 13.83 -0.34
N PHE A 91 -3.40 13.18 -1.36
CA PHE A 91 -3.37 11.72 -1.48
C PHE A 91 -2.57 11.08 -0.35
N ALA A 92 -1.37 11.59 -0.05
CA ALA A 92 -0.55 11.08 1.05
C ALA A 92 -1.27 11.18 2.40
N ALA A 93 -1.92 12.32 2.69
CA ALA A 93 -2.69 12.52 3.91
C ALA A 93 -3.91 11.59 3.98
N HIS A 94 -4.63 11.43 2.86
CA HIS A 94 -5.74 10.49 2.75
C HIS A 94 -5.31 9.05 3.03
N ALA A 95 -4.28 8.57 2.34
CA ALA A 95 -3.78 7.21 2.50
C ALA A 95 -3.21 6.97 3.92
N LEU A 96 -2.56 7.98 4.52
CA LEU A 96 -2.12 7.94 5.92
C LEU A 96 -3.31 7.77 6.87
N LEU A 97 -4.36 8.58 6.70
CA LEU A 97 -5.57 8.51 7.51
C LEU A 97 -6.19 7.11 7.47
N LEU A 98 -6.39 6.55 6.27
CA LEU A 98 -6.97 5.21 6.11
C LEU A 98 -6.06 4.11 6.66
N SER A 99 -4.74 4.27 6.55
CA SER A 99 -3.76 3.36 7.14
C SER A 99 -3.81 3.40 8.67
N VAL A 100 -3.96 4.60 9.27
CA VAL A 100 -4.12 4.78 10.72
C VAL A 100 -5.43 4.17 11.20
N ILE A 101 -6.53 4.43 10.51
CA ILE A 101 -7.84 3.82 10.82
C ILE A 101 -7.71 2.30 10.79
N THR A 102 -7.16 1.75 9.71
CA THR A 102 -6.98 0.30 9.57
C THR A 102 -6.08 -0.25 10.66
N THR A 103 -4.93 0.39 10.96
CA THR A 103 -4.02 -0.03 12.03
C THR A 103 -4.68 0.00 13.41
N SER A 104 -5.51 1.02 13.69
CA SER A 104 -6.22 1.15 14.97
C SER A 104 -7.16 -0.02 15.24
N GLN A 105 -7.72 -0.65 14.19
CA GLN A 105 -8.55 -1.84 14.30
C GLN A 105 -7.78 -3.06 14.84
N TYR A 106 -6.45 -3.10 14.65
CA TYR A 106 -5.58 -4.17 15.16
C TYR A 106 -5.02 -3.84 16.54
N LEU A 107 -4.51 -2.61 16.72
CA LEU A 107 -3.82 -2.24 17.95
C LEU A 107 -4.76 -1.89 19.11
N VAL A 108 -5.96 -1.40 18.80
CA VAL A 108 -6.95 -0.99 19.80
C VAL A 108 -8.32 -1.63 19.49
N PRO A 109 -8.42 -2.97 19.45
CA PRO A 109 -9.64 -3.67 19.04
C PRO A 109 -10.83 -3.37 19.96
N SER A 110 -10.59 -3.00 21.22
CA SER A 110 -11.63 -2.61 22.18
C SER A 110 -12.43 -1.37 21.75
N VAL A 111 -11.78 -0.36 21.16
CA VAL A 111 -12.46 0.85 20.65
C VAL A 111 -13.41 0.52 19.50
N TRP A 112 -13.09 -0.53 18.73
CA TRP A 112 -13.88 -0.98 17.59
C TRP A 112 -14.89 -2.09 17.94
N ALA A 113 -14.92 -2.54 19.19
CA ALA A 113 -15.64 -3.73 19.64
C ALA A 113 -15.30 -4.98 18.80
N PHE A 114 -14.01 -5.17 18.50
CA PHE A 114 -13.51 -6.31 17.72
C PHE A 114 -12.94 -7.40 18.62
N THR A 115 -13.09 -8.66 18.19
CA THR A 115 -12.43 -9.79 18.86
C THR A 115 -10.92 -9.73 18.61
N PRO A 116 -10.07 -9.76 19.66
CA PRO A 116 -8.63 -9.79 19.49
C PRO A 116 -8.15 -10.96 18.63
N SER A 117 -7.17 -10.73 17.77
CA SER A 117 -6.61 -11.77 16.90
C SER A 117 -5.09 -11.87 17.05
N GLN A 118 -4.52 -13.04 16.76
CA GLN A 118 -3.06 -13.26 16.83
C GLN A 118 -2.28 -12.35 15.87
N GLY A 119 -2.92 -11.91 14.78
CA GLY A 119 -2.34 -11.01 13.79
C GLY A 119 -2.18 -9.56 14.26
N ASN A 120 -2.64 -9.22 15.47
CA ASN A 120 -2.54 -7.86 16.01
C ASN A 120 -1.13 -7.47 16.49
N LYS A 121 -0.22 -8.44 16.63
CA LYS A 121 1.18 -8.18 17.02
C LYS A 121 2.06 -7.95 15.78
N PRO A 122 2.78 -6.82 15.68
CA PRO A 122 3.70 -6.58 14.58
C PRO A 122 4.82 -7.63 14.53
N SER A 123 5.17 -8.08 13.34
CA SER A 123 6.29 -9.01 13.14
C SER A 123 7.64 -8.33 13.29
N ALA A 124 8.64 -9.08 13.74
CA ALA A 124 10.01 -8.58 13.88
C ALA A 124 10.58 -8.01 12.58
N PHE A 125 10.15 -8.52 11.42
CA PHE A 125 10.53 -7.99 10.12
C PHE A 125 10.05 -6.54 9.90
N ILE A 126 8.80 -6.24 10.24
CA ILE A 126 8.25 -4.89 10.12
C ILE A 126 8.82 -3.95 11.17
N THR A 127 8.92 -4.38 12.43
CA THR A 127 9.52 -3.55 13.49
C THR A 127 10.98 -3.23 13.17
N GLY A 128 11.75 -4.24 12.73
CA GLY A 128 13.14 -4.07 12.30
C GLY A 128 13.26 -3.14 11.09
N THR A 129 12.35 -3.23 10.12
CA THR A 129 12.32 -2.30 8.97
C THR A 129 12.03 -0.87 9.42
N ALA A 130 11.05 -0.67 10.30
CA ALA A 130 10.69 0.66 10.81
C ALA A 130 11.85 1.30 11.58
N THR A 131 12.48 0.55 12.48
CA THR A 131 13.65 1.02 13.24
C THR A 131 14.84 1.27 12.31
N GLY A 132 15.11 0.37 11.36
CA GLY A 132 16.18 0.51 10.38
C GLY A 132 16.02 1.74 9.50
N ALA A 133 14.80 2.04 9.04
CA ALA A 133 14.49 3.25 8.29
C ALA A 133 14.74 4.52 9.13
N ALA A 134 14.29 4.54 10.38
CA ALA A 134 14.51 5.66 11.29
C ALA A 134 16.00 5.89 11.57
N MET A 135 16.75 4.83 11.86
CA MET A 135 18.20 4.90 12.07
C MET A 135 18.92 5.32 10.79
N GLY A 136 18.54 4.80 9.62
CA GLY A 136 19.17 5.14 8.35
C GLY A 136 19.03 6.62 7.99
N VAL A 137 17.90 7.24 8.32
CA VAL A 137 17.70 8.69 8.18
C VAL A 137 18.51 9.48 9.22
N ALA A 138 18.67 8.95 10.44
CA ALA A 138 19.37 9.65 11.52
C ALA A 138 20.90 9.47 11.51
N ALA A 139 21.42 8.41 10.88
CA ALA A 139 22.81 8.00 11.00
C ALA A 139 23.79 8.74 10.08
N VAL A 140 23.30 9.64 9.22
CA VAL A 140 24.17 10.28 8.23
C VAL A 140 24.49 11.71 8.63
N ASP A 141 25.76 11.93 8.90
CA ASP A 141 26.33 13.23 9.24
C ASP A 141 26.62 14.04 7.97
N GLY A 142 26.56 15.38 8.09
CA GLY A 142 26.85 16.31 6.99
C GLY A 142 25.76 16.46 5.93
N TRP A 143 24.55 15.96 6.16
CA TRP A 143 23.43 16.16 5.24
C TRP A 143 22.97 17.62 5.15
N CYS A 144 22.76 18.10 3.93
CA CYS A 144 21.88 19.25 3.75
C CYS A 144 20.42 18.81 3.91
N TRP A 145 19.53 19.75 4.24
CA TRP A 145 18.12 19.47 4.46
C TRP A 145 17.45 18.75 3.27
N LEU A 146 17.87 19.05 2.04
CA LEU A 146 17.40 18.36 0.83
C LEU A 146 17.72 16.86 0.86
N ASP A 147 18.91 16.47 1.30
CA ASP A 147 19.31 15.04 1.37
C ASP A 147 18.47 14.30 2.41
N ALA A 148 18.20 14.93 3.55
CA ALA A 148 17.31 14.38 4.57
C ALA A 148 15.88 14.17 4.04
N VAL A 149 15.34 15.14 3.29
CA VAL A 149 14.02 15.03 2.67
C VAL A 149 13.96 13.91 1.63
N TYR A 150 15.02 13.74 0.81
CA TYR A 150 15.12 12.60 -0.10
C TYR A 150 15.17 11.27 0.64
N ALA A 151 15.98 11.17 1.70
CA ALA A 151 16.07 9.95 2.50
C ALA A 151 14.72 9.56 3.11
N VAL A 152 13.98 10.53 3.66
CA VAL A 152 12.60 10.32 4.13
C VAL A 152 11.70 9.84 2.97
N GLY A 153 11.79 10.46 1.80
CA GLY A 153 11.06 9.99 0.61
C GLY A 153 11.38 8.54 0.21
N TYR A 154 12.65 8.12 0.31
CA TYR A 154 13.08 6.76 0.01
C TYR A 154 12.52 5.71 1.00
N VAL A 155 12.20 6.09 2.23
CA VAL A 155 11.48 5.21 3.17
C VAL A 155 10.14 4.76 2.57
N LYS A 156 9.39 5.66 1.93
CA LYS A 156 8.14 5.29 1.24
C LYS A 156 8.39 4.29 0.11
N LEU A 157 9.44 4.49 -0.67
CA LEU A 157 9.79 3.58 -1.77
C LEU A 157 10.11 2.18 -1.23
N TRP A 158 10.99 2.10 -0.23
CA TRP A 158 11.35 0.83 0.41
C TRP A 158 10.13 0.10 0.95
N ILE A 159 9.26 0.81 1.67
CA ILE A 159 8.03 0.24 2.22
C ILE A 159 7.12 -0.29 1.10
N THR A 160 7.01 0.43 -0.01
CA THR A 160 6.19 0.00 -1.15
C THR A 160 6.65 -1.34 -1.73
N LEU A 161 7.96 -1.64 -1.69
CA LEU A 161 8.53 -2.90 -2.16
C LEU A 161 8.23 -4.09 -1.24
N ILE A 162 8.08 -3.86 0.07
CA ILE A 162 8.04 -4.93 1.07
C ILE A 162 6.70 -5.07 1.81
N LYS A 163 5.80 -4.08 1.68
CA LYS A 163 4.58 -3.97 2.51
C LYS A 163 3.68 -5.22 2.49
N TYR A 164 3.63 -5.92 1.35
CA TYR A 164 2.75 -7.08 1.16
C TYR A 164 3.39 -8.42 1.60
N THR A 165 4.72 -8.48 1.77
CA THR A 165 5.45 -9.72 2.11
C THR A 165 4.88 -10.43 3.34
N PRO A 166 4.62 -9.75 4.48
CA PRO A 166 4.15 -10.43 5.67
C PRO A 166 2.78 -11.09 5.47
N GLN A 167 1.89 -10.45 4.71
CA GLN A 167 0.57 -11.00 4.42
C GLN A 167 0.64 -12.18 3.44
N VAL A 168 1.52 -12.14 2.43
CA VAL A 168 1.77 -13.30 1.55
C VAL A 168 2.23 -14.50 2.37
N VAL A 169 3.17 -14.29 3.31
CA VAL A 169 3.68 -15.34 4.20
C VAL A 169 2.58 -15.82 5.15
N ALA A 170 1.78 -14.93 5.71
CA ALA A 170 0.67 -15.27 6.60
C ALA A 170 -0.38 -16.14 5.88
N ASN A 171 -0.76 -15.78 4.65
CA ASN A 171 -1.66 -16.58 3.81
C ASN A 171 -1.07 -17.96 3.54
N PHE A 172 0.23 -18.03 3.24
CA PHE A 172 0.91 -19.30 2.99
C PHE A 172 0.98 -20.19 4.24
N ARG A 173 1.17 -19.61 5.44
CA ARG A 173 1.20 -20.34 6.72
C ARG A 173 -0.19 -20.81 7.13
N ASN A 174 -1.19 -19.96 6.96
CA ASN A 174 -2.58 -20.25 7.33
C ASN A 174 -3.29 -21.13 6.29
N LYS A 175 -2.70 -21.30 5.10
CA LYS A 175 -3.32 -21.97 3.93
C LYS A 175 -4.72 -21.43 3.63
N SER A 176 -4.89 -20.13 3.82
CA SER A 176 -6.17 -19.43 3.73
C SER A 176 -5.93 -17.95 3.48
N THR A 177 -6.82 -17.34 2.69
CA THR A 177 -6.90 -15.88 2.51
C THR A 177 -8.13 -15.28 3.19
N VAL A 178 -8.86 -16.06 3.99
CA VAL A 178 -10.09 -15.59 4.64
C VAL A 178 -9.77 -14.40 5.54
N GLY A 179 -10.48 -13.29 5.31
CA GLY A 179 -10.26 -12.03 6.03
C GLY A 179 -9.34 -11.03 5.36
N TRP A 180 -8.59 -11.44 4.33
CA TRP A 180 -7.88 -10.53 3.44
C TRP A 180 -8.80 -10.10 2.30
N SER A 181 -9.01 -8.80 2.15
CA SER A 181 -9.95 -8.26 1.16
C SER A 181 -9.35 -8.32 -0.24
N ILE A 182 -9.82 -9.28 -1.05
CA ILE A 182 -9.39 -9.41 -2.45
C ILE A 182 -9.76 -8.19 -3.30
N TRP A 183 -10.81 -7.45 -2.91
CA TRP A 183 -11.24 -6.23 -3.60
C TRP A 183 -10.19 -5.13 -3.57
N GLN A 184 -9.44 -5.01 -2.47
CA GLN A 184 -8.31 -4.09 -2.41
C GLN A 184 -7.26 -4.44 -3.46
N ILE A 185 -6.94 -5.73 -3.59
CA ILE A 185 -5.94 -6.24 -4.53
C ILE A 185 -6.42 -6.08 -5.98
N LEU A 186 -7.71 -6.34 -6.25
CA LEU A 186 -8.29 -6.11 -7.57
C LEU A 186 -8.23 -4.64 -8.00
N LEU A 187 -8.51 -3.72 -7.08
CA LEU A 187 -8.42 -2.28 -7.32
C LEU A 187 -6.96 -1.82 -7.53
N ASP A 188 -6.01 -2.35 -6.73
CA ASP A 188 -4.58 -2.06 -6.89
C ASP A 188 -4.07 -2.52 -8.27
N PHE A 189 -4.41 -3.76 -8.65
CA PHE A 189 -4.05 -4.34 -9.93
C PHE A 189 -4.67 -3.59 -11.12
N ALA A 190 -5.97 -3.26 -11.04
CA ALA A 190 -6.65 -2.49 -12.07
C ALA A 190 -6.03 -1.10 -12.26
N GLY A 191 -5.67 -0.44 -11.16
CA GLY A 191 -4.92 0.81 -11.17
C GLY A 191 -3.55 0.66 -11.86
N GLY A 192 -2.80 -0.39 -11.52
CA GLY A 192 -1.50 -0.69 -12.13
C GLY A 192 -1.59 -0.92 -13.65
N VAL A 193 -2.55 -1.73 -14.10
CA VAL A 193 -2.77 -2.02 -15.53
C VAL A 193 -3.12 -0.76 -16.31
N LEU A 194 -4.05 0.06 -15.78
CA LEU A 194 -4.47 1.30 -16.44
C LEU A 194 -3.37 2.36 -16.44
N SER A 195 -2.54 2.41 -15.41
CA SER A 195 -1.36 3.30 -15.34
C SER A 195 -0.33 2.94 -16.42
N ILE A 196 -0.05 1.65 -16.62
CA ILE A 196 0.83 1.19 -17.70
C ILE A 196 0.20 1.46 -19.07
N ALA A 197 -1.10 1.21 -19.22
CA ALA A 197 -1.81 1.48 -20.47
C ALA A 197 -1.74 2.97 -20.84
N GLN A 198 -1.90 3.88 -19.87
CA GLN A 198 -1.70 5.31 -20.10
C GLN A 198 -0.26 5.61 -20.52
N LEU A 199 0.74 5.09 -19.80
CA LEU A 199 2.15 5.34 -20.10
C LEU A 199 2.52 4.89 -21.53
N VAL A 200 2.05 3.71 -21.96
CA VAL A 200 2.24 3.21 -23.33
C VAL A 200 1.59 4.13 -24.35
N LEU A 201 0.38 4.61 -24.06
CA LEU A 201 -0.36 5.50 -24.94
C LEU A 201 0.32 6.88 -25.07
N ASP A 202 0.78 7.44 -23.96
CA ASP A 202 1.49 8.72 -23.93
C ASP A 202 2.84 8.64 -24.66
N SER A 203 3.61 7.56 -24.45
CA SER A 203 4.85 7.30 -25.20
C SER A 203 4.59 7.14 -26.70
N ALA A 204 3.53 6.43 -27.10
CA ALA A 204 3.15 6.28 -28.50
C ALA A 204 2.73 7.62 -29.14
N LEU A 205 2.02 8.47 -28.40
CA LEU A 205 1.60 9.80 -28.85
C LEU A 205 2.77 10.79 -29.00
N GLN A 206 3.74 10.72 -28.11
CA GLN A 206 4.92 11.59 -28.11
C GLN A 206 6.02 11.10 -29.05
N GLY A 207 5.92 9.86 -29.53
CA GLY A 207 6.99 9.22 -30.31
C GLY A 207 8.25 8.94 -29.49
N ASP A 208 8.15 9.03 -28.17
CA ASP A 208 9.27 8.86 -27.23
C ASP A 208 8.98 7.73 -26.24
N TRP A 209 9.77 6.66 -26.36
CA TRP A 209 9.72 5.46 -25.51
C TRP A 209 10.73 5.51 -24.36
N SER A 210 11.50 6.61 -24.25
CA SER A 210 12.47 6.82 -23.18
C SER A 210 11.78 6.84 -21.81
N GLY A 211 10.51 7.22 -21.72
CA GLY A 211 9.72 7.14 -20.48
C GLY A 211 9.52 5.70 -19.96
N ILE A 212 9.48 4.70 -20.85
CA ILE A 212 9.29 3.28 -20.50
C ILE A 212 10.64 2.58 -20.32
N THR A 213 11.61 2.87 -21.19
CA THR A 213 12.91 2.18 -21.25
C THR A 213 14.02 2.90 -20.48
N GLY A 214 13.91 4.21 -20.31
CA GLY A 214 14.95 5.09 -19.75
C GLY A 214 15.00 5.12 -18.22
N ASN A 215 14.07 4.46 -17.52
CA ASN A 215 14.16 4.29 -16.07
C ASN A 215 13.61 2.92 -15.61
N PRO A 216 14.42 1.85 -15.71
CA PRO A 216 14.01 0.50 -15.33
C PRO A 216 13.63 0.39 -13.85
N VAL A 217 14.13 1.29 -12.98
CA VAL A 217 13.77 1.33 -11.56
C VAL A 217 12.34 1.85 -11.35
N LYS A 218 11.94 2.92 -12.05
CA LYS A 218 10.54 3.41 -12.02
C LYS A 218 9.57 2.40 -12.63
N PHE A 219 9.96 1.76 -13.73
CA PHE A 219 9.19 0.68 -14.32
C PHE A 219 9.05 -0.48 -13.31
N ALA A 220 10.14 -0.95 -12.70
CA ALA A 220 10.10 -2.02 -11.70
C ALA A 220 9.24 -1.66 -10.47
N LEU A 221 9.35 -0.44 -9.94
CA LEU A 221 8.62 0.02 -8.76
C LEU A 221 7.10 -0.02 -8.93
N GLY A 222 6.57 0.39 -10.10
CA GLY A 222 5.14 0.28 -10.41
C GLY A 222 4.68 -1.15 -10.67
N ASN A 223 5.57 -2.02 -11.13
CA ASN A 223 5.28 -3.43 -11.41
C ASN A 223 5.35 -4.33 -10.16
N VAL A 224 6.07 -3.93 -9.10
CA VAL A 224 6.22 -4.75 -7.88
C VAL A 224 4.87 -4.96 -7.17
N SER A 225 3.98 -3.96 -7.12
CA SER A 225 2.65 -4.15 -6.55
C SER A 225 1.85 -5.19 -7.33
N MET A 226 1.86 -5.10 -8.67
CA MET A 226 1.18 -6.07 -9.52
C MET A 226 1.74 -7.49 -9.37
N VAL A 227 3.04 -7.66 -9.10
CA VAL A 227 3.62 -8.98 -8.79
C VAL A 227 3.00 -9.54 -7.50
N TYR A 228 2.88 -8.73 -6.44
CA TYR A 228 2.16 -9.16 -5.23
C TYR A 228 0.70 -9.47 -5.52
N ASP A 229 0.04 -8.68 -6.36
CA ASP A 229 -1.37 -8.90 -6.71
C ASP A 229 -1.57 -10.25 -7.41
N LEU A 230 -0.69 -10.61 -8.34
CA LEU A 230 -0.69 -11.93 -8.99
C LEU A 230 -0.46 -13.07 -7.97
N VAL A 231 0.43 -12.86 -6.98
CA VAL A 231 0.62 -13.82 -5.89
C VAL A 231 -0.65 -13.96 -5.06
N PHE A 232 -1.32 -12.86 -4.72
CA PHE A 232 -2.58 -12.90 -3.98
C PHE A 232 -3.72 -13.53 -4.80
N PHE A 233 -3.82 -13.27 -6.11
CA PHE A 233 -4.77 -13.97 -6.98
C PHE A 233 -4.51 -15.46 -7.01
N THR A 234 -3.24 -15.87 -7.08
CA THR A 234 -2.85 -17.29 -7.03
C THR A 234 -3.22 -17.91 -5.68
N GLN A 235 -2.91 -17.24 -4.57
CA GLN A 235 -3.28 -17.72 -3.24
C GLN A 235 -4.80 -17.83 -3.06
N HIS A 236 -5.56 -16.83 -3.54
CA HIS A 236 -7.00 -16.72 -3.31
C HIS A 236 -7.83 -17.63 -4.26
N TYR A 237 -7.59 -17.55 -5.57
CA TYR A 237 -8.43 -18.23 -6.57
C TYR A 237 -7.92 -19.63 -6.96
N VAL A 238 -6.64 -19.93 -6.74
CA VAL A 238 -6.04 -21.21 -7.16
C VAL A 238 -5.73 -22.08 -5.94
N LEU A 239 -4.87 -21.63 -5.02
CA LEU A 239 -4.33 -22.48 -3.96
C LEU A 239 -5.29 -22.70 -2.79
N TYR A 240 -6.04 -21.69 -2.37
CA TYR A 240 -6.87 -21.73 -1.16
C TYR A 240 -8.37 -21.58 -1.46
N ARG A 241 -8.77 -21.90 -2.69
CA ARG A 241 -10.17 -21.94 -3.14
C ARG A 241 -10.93 -22.98 -2.30
N GLY A 242 -11.76 -22.53 -1.36
CA GLY A 242 -12.55 -23.39 -0.46
C GLY A 242 -12.13 -23.36 1.02
N ALA A 243 -11.14 -22.57 1.40
CA ALA A 243 -10.80 -22.37 2.82
C ALA A 243 -11.92 -21.70 3.63
N GLU A 244 -12.85 -20.98 2.97
CA GLU A 244 -14.05 -20.41 3.59
C GLU A 244 -14.99 -21.47 4.19
N GLY A 245 -15.08 -22.66 3.59
CA GLY A 245 -15.94 -23.75 4.09
C GLY A 245 -15.40 -24.40 5.36
N LYS A 246 -14.07 -24.46 5.52
CA LYS A 246 -13.41 -25.14 6.65
C LYS A 246 -13.41 -24.31 7.94
N SER A 247 -13.45 -22.98 7.86
CA SER A 247 -13.52 -22.15 9.06
C SER A 247 -14.90 -22.20 9.70
N GLY A 248 -15.97 -22.17 8.89
CA GLY A 248 -17.35 -22.31 9.39
C GLY A 248 -17.62 -23.69 10.00
N GLU A 249 -17.07 -24.75 9.41
CA GLU A 249 -17.17 -26.11 9.96
C GLU A 249 -16.42 -26.25 11.29
N ARG A 250 -15.25 -25.61 11.43
CA ARG A 250 -14.48 -25.58 12.69
C ARG A 250 -15.16 -24.74 13.77
N GLU A 251 -15.74 -23.59 13.42
CA GLU A 251 -16.53 -22.78 14.36
C GLU A 251 -17.78 -23.54 14.81
N ALA A 252 -18.52 -24.16 13.89
CA ALA A 252 -19.70 -24.98 14.21
C ALA A 252 -19.37 -26.21 15.09
N LEU A 253 -18.19 -26.82 14.92
CA LEU A 253 -17.73 -27.92 15.77
C LEU A 253 -17.31 -27.45 17.17
N LEU A 254 -16.77 -26.24 17.30
CA LEU A 254 -16.43 -25.65 18.60
C LEU A 254 -17.68 -25.20 19.36
N GLU A 255 -18.64 -24.60 18.66
CA GLU A 255 -19.92 -24.17 19.23
C GLU A 255 -20.74 -25.37 19.75
N ASN A 256 -20.82 -26.46 18.97
CA ASN A 256 -21.44 -27.72 19.41
C ASN A 256 -20.69 -28.39 20.58
N GLY A 257 -19.35 -28.26 20.63
CA GLY A 257 -18.53 -28.80 21.72
C GLY A 257 -18.72 -28.06 23.04
N GLU A 258 -18.90 -26.74 22.99
CA GLU A 258 -19.18 -25.91 24.17
C GLU A 258 -20.62 -26.08 24.69
N GLU A 259 -21.60 -26.35 23.82
CA GLU A 259 -22.97 -26.70 24.25
C GLU A 259 -23.02 -28.08 24.95
N HIS A 260 -22.29 -29.08 24.45
CA HIS A 260 -22.24 -30.40 25.09
C HIS A 260 -21.48 -30.40 26.43
N GLY A 261 -20.48 -29.53 26.61
CA GLY A 261 -19.72 -29.42 27.86
C GLY A 261 -20.41 -28.67 29.00
N ARG A 262 -21.62 -28.12 28.77
CA ARG A 262 -22.41 -27.39 29.79
C ARG A 262 -23.57 -28.20 30.37
N LEU A 263 -23.76 -29.44 29.91
CA LEU A 263 -24.85 -30.32 30.33
C LEU A 263 -24.42 -31.47 31.27
N ASP A 264 -23.15 -31.49 31.70
CA ASP A 264 -22.61 -32.47 32.65
C ASP A 264 -22.26 -31.83 34.01
#